data_AF-A0A1E5CMY4-F1
#
_entry.id   AF-A0A1E5CMY4-F1
#
_cell.length_a   1.000
_cell.length_b   1.000
_cell.length_c   1.000
_cell.angle_alpha   90.00
_cell.angle_beta   90.00
_cell.angle_gamma   90.00
#
_symmetry.space_group_name_H-M   'P 1'
#
loop_
_entity.id
_entity.type
_entity.pdbx_description
1 polymer ?
#
loop_
_entity_poly.entity_id
_entity_poly.type
_entity_poly.pdbx_seq_one_letter_code
_entity_poly.pdbx_strand_id
1 'polypeptide(L)'
;MKKIVVALALLAVSMNANAGKPEKAGKTFAQITACHLAGKINKSEKAEADFAVIGKYKVATRGEWWKKQMKKAQMKEFKRLDDTNKLELGIMCGIIEDKYL
;
A
#
# COMPACT_ATOMS: atom_id res chain seq x y z
N MET A 1 38.29 2.20 39.50
CA MET A 1 38.21 1.66 38.13
C MET A 1 36.78 1.22 37.85
N LYS A 2 36.16 1.78 36.79
CA LYS A 2 35.04 1.24 35.99
C LYS A 2 33.78 0.83 36.80
N LYS A 3 32.60 1.39 36.57
CA LYS A 3 31.88 1.35 35.29
C LYS A 3 30.83 2.48 35.29
N ILE A 4 31.16 3.58 34.62
CA ILE A 4 30.20 4.59 34.17
C ILE A 4 29.70 4.14 32.80
N VAL A 5 28.38 3.93 32.69
CA VAL A 5 27.54 4.15 31.49
C VAL A 5 27.85 3.16 30.35
N VAL A 6 26.89 2.52 29.68
CA VAL A 6 25.96 3.17 28.76
C VAL A 6 24.73 2.28 28.56
N ALA A 7 23.56 2.79 28.98
CA ALA A 7 22.28 2.33 28.47
C ALA A 7 22.14 2.78 27.00
N LEU A 8 22.90 2.15 26.10
CA LEU A 8 22.87 2.42 24.68
C LEU A 8 21.88 1.48 23.98
N ALA A 9 20.60 1.53 24.38
CA ALA A 9 19.55 0.76 23.71
C ALA A 9 18.29 1.58 23.38
N LEU A 10 18.27 2.88 23.70
CA LEU A 10 17.09 3.73 23.47
C LEU A 10 17.18 4.64 22.24
N LEU A 11 18.25 4.55 21.43
CA LEU A 11 18.43 5.39 20.23
C LEU A 11 18.06 4.71 18.90
N ALA A 12 17.53 3.48 18.89
CA ALA A 12 17.02 2.86 17.66
C ALA A 12 15.54 3.17 17.36
N VAL A 13 14.87 4.00 18.18
CA VAL A 13 13.46 4.41 17.97
C VAL A 13 13.38 5.82 17.40
N SER A 14 14.14 6.06 16.34
CA SER A 14 13.79 7.11 15.39
C SER A 14 14.34 6.66 14.05
N MET A 15 13.50 6.03 13.25
CA MET A 15 13.14 6.55 11.94
C MET A 15 12.06 5.65 11.32
N ASN A 16 11.08 6.28 10.66
CA ASN A 16 10.00 5.71 9.86
C ASN A 16 8.61 5.52 10.50
N ALA A 17 8.17 6.44 11.37
CA ALA A 17 6.73 6.64 11.59
C ALA A 17 5.96 7.05 10.31
N ASN A 18 6.66 7.33 9.21
CA ASN A 18 6.07 7.62 7.88
C ASN A 18 6.37 6.53 6.82
N ALA A 19 6.83 5.34 7.23
CA ALA A 19 6.77 4.19 6.35
C ALA A 19 5.30 3.85 6.12
N GLY A 20 4.74 4.27 4.99
CA GLY A 20 3.34 4.06 4.66
C GLY A 20 2.89 2.64 5.03
N LYS A 21 1.80 2.55 5.81
CA LYS A 21 1.34 1.30 6.41
C LYS A 21 1.13 0.22 5.32
N PRO A 22 1.55 -1.04 5.54
CA PRO A 22 1.38 -2.10 4.55
C PRO A 22 -0.08 -2.24 4.09
N GLU A 23 -1.03 -2.00 4.99
CA GLU A 23 -2.46 -2.03 4.70
C GLU A 23 -2.88 -0.93 3.71
N LYS A 24 -2.28 0.26 3.81
CA LYS A 24 -2.55 1.37 2.87
C LYS A 24 -2.01 1.07 1.48
N ALA A 25 -0.82 0.47 1.39
CA ALA A 25 -0.25 0.03 0.11
C ALA A 25 -1.14 -1.04 -0.53
N GLY A 26 -1.52 -2.08 0.22
CA GLY A 26 -2.39 -3.16 -0.26
C GLY A 26 -3.76 -2.65 -0.73
N LYS A 27 -4.38 -1.74 0.02
CA LYS A 27 -5.63 -1.10 -0.37
C LYS A 27 -5.48 -0.28 -1.66
N THR A 28 -4.38 0.45 -1.83
CA THR A 28 -4.15 1.25 -3.03
C THR A 28 -4.07 0.36 -4.27
N PHE A 29 -3.30 -0.73 -4.23
CA PHE A 29 -3.28 -1.70 -5.33
C PHE A 29 -4.66 -2.23 -5.69
N ALA A 30 -5.49 -2.52 -4.68
CA ALA A 30 -6.84 -3.02 -4.91
C ALA A 30 -7.73 -1.98 -5.59
N GLN A 31 -7.63 -0.71 -5.20
CA GLN A 31 -8.37 0.37 -5.82
C GLN A 31 -7.92 0.64 -7.27
N ILE A 32 -6.62 0.52 -7.57
CA ILE A 32 -6.09 0.63 -8.95
C ILE A 32 -6.72 -0.45 -9.83
N THR A 33 -6.77 -1.69 -9.33
CA THR A 33 -7.48 -2.78 -10.01
C THR A 33 -8.97 -2.48 -10.18
N ALA A 34 -9.64 -1.91 -9.18
CA ALA A 34 -11.04 -1.51 -9.29
C ALA A 34 -11.26 -0.49 -10.42
N CYS A 35 -10.38 0.52 -10.54
CA CYS A 35 -10.42 1.47 -11.65
C CYS A 35 -10.25 0.82 -13.01
N HIS A 36 -9.36 -0.18 -13.11
CA HIS A 36 -9.18 -0.93 -14.35
C HIS A 36 -10.43 -1.74 -14.72
N LEU A 37 -11.01 -2.45 -13.75
CA LEU A 37 -12.24 -3.23 -13.95
C LEU A 37 -13.46 -2.34 -14.27
N ALA A 38 -13.50 -1.11 -13.73
CA ALA A 38 -14.50 -0.11 -14.05
C ALA A 38 -14.29 0.54 -15.44
N GLY A 39 -13.20 0.23 -16.14
CA GLY A 39 -12.86 0.81 -17.44
C GLY A 39 -12.38 2.26 -17.39
N LYS A 40 -11.98 2.75 -16.21
CA LYS A 40 -11.46 4.13 -16.01
C LYS A 40 -10.00 4.27 -16.40
N ILE A 41 -9.23 3.19 -16.27
CA ILE A 41 -7.84 3.12 -16.69
C ILE A 41 -7.59 1.85 -17.52
N ASN A 42 -6.74 1.98 -18.52
CA ASN A 42 -6.30 0.86 -19.35
C ASN A 42 -5.21 0.05 -18.63
N LYS A 43 -4.76 -1.04 -19.28
CA LYS A 43 -3.75 -1.95 -18.70
C LYS A 43 -2.39 -1.26 -18.47
N SER A 44 -2.01 -0.32 -19.34
CA SER A 44 -0.74 0.41 -19.22
C SER A 44 -0.77 1.39 -18.06
N GLU A 45 -1.82 2.20 -17.97
CA GLU A 45 -2.04 3.16 -16.87
C GLU A 45 -2.12 2.44 -15.52
N LYS A 46 -2.77 1.27 -15.48
CA LYS A 46 -2.78 0.41 -14.30
C LYS A 46 -1.36 0.03 -13.88
N ALA A 47 -0.52 -0.40 -14.83
CA ALA A 47 0.85 -0.81 -14.52
C ALA A 47 1.69 0.37 -14.02
N GLU A 48 1.54 1.55 -14.62
CA GLU A 48 2.20 2.78 -14.18
C GLU A 48 1.79 3.17 -12.75
N ALA A 49 0.49 3.14 -12.44
CA ALA A 49 -0.01 3.40 -11.10
C ALA A 49 0.51 2.38 -10.08
N ASP A 50 0.56 1.09 -10.45
CA ASP A 50 1.15 0.04 -9.61
C ASP A 50 2.64 0.32 -9.32
N PHE A 51 3.42 0.75 -10.32
CA PHE A 51 4.82 1.15 -10.13
C PHE A 51 4.96 2.38 -9.22
N ALA A 52 4.07 3.37 -9.36
CA ALA A 52 4.04 4.53 -8.48
C ALA A 52 3.80 4.13 -7.02
N VAL A 53 2.92 3.16 -6.75
CA VAL A 53 2.71 2.59 -5.41
C VAL A 53 3.97 1.88 -4.90
N ILE A 54 4.63 1.07 -5.75
CA ILE A 54 5.89 0.39 -5.40
C ILE A 54 6.94 1.42 -4.95
N GLY A 55 7.11 2.49 -5.72
CA GLY A 55 8.04 3.58 -5.42
C GLY A 55 7.67 4.31 -4.13
N LYS A 56 6.43 4.79 -4.02
CA LYS A 56 5.92 5.56 -2.87
C LYS A 56 6.08 4.82 -1.54
N TYR A 57 5.77 3.52 -1.51
CA TYR A 57 5.85 2.72 -0.29
C TYR A 57 7.20 2.01 -0.10
N LYS A 58 8.13 2.17 -1.05
CA LYS A 58 9.43 1.50 -1.11
C LYS A 58 9.29 -0.03 -1.02
N VAL A 59 8.28 -0.60 -1.67
CA VAL A 59 7.87 -2.02 -1.51
C VAL A 59 9.05 -2.98 -1.74
N ALA A 60 9.91 -2.69 -2.71
CA ALA A 60 11.09 -3.50 -3.03
C ALA A 60 12.02 -3.69 -1.82
N THR A 61 12.23 -2.64 -1.03
CA THR A 61 13.15 -2.64 0.11
C THR A 61 12.49 -3.05 1.43
N ARG A 62 11.20 -3.43 1.42
CA ARG A 62 10.48 -3.88 2.63
C ARG A 62 10.79 -5.35 2.92
N GLY A 63 10.85 -5.69 4.21
CA GLY A 63 10.99 -7.07 4.65
C GLY A 63 9.75 -7.93 4.37
N GLU A 64 9.93 -9.25 4.42
CA GLU A 64 8.88 -10.23 4.08
C GLU A 64 7.61 -10.09 4.91
N TRP A 65 7.73 -9.84 6.22
CA TRP A 65 6.56 -9.62 7.07
C TRP A 65 5.69 -8.46 6.57
N TRP A 66 6.31 -7.34 6.19
CA TRP A 66 5.60 -6.17 5.70
C TRP A 66 4.91 -6.47 4.37
N LYS A 67 5.62 -7.14 3.44
CA LYS A 67 5.05 -7.57 2.14
C LYS A 67 3.88 -8.52 2.34
N LYS A 68 3.96 -9.42 3.34
CA LYS A 68 2.87 -10.35 3.70
C LYS A 68 1.64 -9.60 4.23
N GLN A 69 1.81 -8.60 5.10
CA GLN A 69 0.69 -7.76 5.57
C GLN A 69 0.06 -6.96 4.43
N MET A 70 0.88 -6.42 3.53
CA MET A 70 0.39 -5.70 2.35
C MET A 70 -0.44 -6.61 1.46
N LYS A 71 0.08 -7.80 1.11
CA LYS A 71 -0.65 -8.81 0.33
C LYS A 71 -1.94 -9.24 1.03
N LYS A 72 -1.93 -9.43 2.35
CA LYS A 72 -3.13 -9.77 3.13
C LYS A 72 -4.20 -8.68 3.02
N ALA A 73 -3.82 -7.41 3.13
CA ALA A 73 -4.73 -6.29 2.97
C ALA A 73 -5.25 -6.19 1.52
N GLN A 74 -4.38 -6.36 0.53
CA GLN A 74 -4.76 -6.39 -0.89
C GLN A 74 -5.79 -7.49 -1.16
N MET A 75 -5.55 -8.71 -0.70
CA MET A 75 -6.47 -9.84 -0.87
C MET A 75 -7.82 -9.62 -0.16
N LYS A 76 -7.81 -8.96 1.00
CA LYS A 76 -9.06 -8.60 1.70
C LYS A 76 -9.91 -7.66 0.85
N GLU A 77 -9.29 -6.70 0.18
CA GLU A 77 -9.99 -5.78 -0.72
C GLU A 77 -10.39 -6.46 -2.04
N PHE A 78 -9.56 -7.35 -2.61
CA PHE A 78 -9.92 -8.13 -3.79
C PHE A 78 -11.12 -9.05 -3.55
N LYS A 79 -11.20 -9.70 -2.39
CA LYS A 79 -12.40 -10.45 -2.02
C LYS A 79 -13.66 -9.57 -2.00
N ARG A 80 -13.53 -8.29 -1.63
CA ARG A 80 -14.65 -7.34 -1.74
C ARG A 80 -14.95 -6.99 -3.18
N LEU A 81 -13.95 -6.95 -4.06
CA LEU A 81 -14.14 -6.66 -5.49
C LEU A 81 -14.92 -7.76 -6.23
N ASP A 82 -14.65 -9.03 -5.92
CA ASP A 82 -15.35 -10.16 -6.56
C ASP A 82 -16.87 -10.13 -6.33
N ASP A 83 -17.30 -9.54 -5.21
CA ASP A 83 -18.72 -9.41 -4.83
C ASP A 83 -19.32 -8.03 -5.20
N THR A 84 -18.62 -7.17 -5.96
CA THR A 84 -19.10 -5.80 -6.27
C THR A 84 -19.69 -5.61 -7.66
N ASN A 85 -20.69 -4.73 -7.75
CA ASN A 85 -21.29 -4.30 -9.02
C ASN A 85 -20.55 -3.10 -9.66
N LYS A 86 -20.92 -2.71 -10.89
CA LYS A 86 -20.28 -1.60 -11.63
C LYS A 86 -20.30 -0.26 -10.87
N LEU A 87 -21.35 0.03 -10.09
CA LEU A 87 -21.45 1.25 -9.30
C LEU A 87 -20.44 1.23 -8.13
N GLU A 88 -20.35 0.10 -7.43
CA GLU A 88 -19.41 -0.08 -6.32
C GLU A 88 -17.95 -0.06 -6.78
N LEU A 89 -17.65 -0.66 -7.94
CA LEU A 89 -16.34 -0.53 -8.60
C LEU A 89 -16.00 0.94 -8.88
N GLY A 90 -16.97 1.73 -9.36
CA GLY A 90 -16.83 3.17 -9.57
C GLY A 90 -16.54 3.95 -8.29
N ILE A 91 -17.24 3.66 -7.19
CA ILE A 91 -17.00 4.27 -5.87
C ILE A 91 -15.60 3.92 -5.34
N MET A 92 -15.17 2.66 -5.50
CA MET A 92 -13.84 2.22 -5.09
C MET A 92 -12.73 2.88 -5.91
N CYS A 93 -13.00 3.13 -7.19
CA CYS A 93 -12.10 3.87 -8.08
C CYS A 93 -12.01 5.36 -7.74
N GLY A 94 -13.14 6.05 -7.49
CA GLY A 94 -13.16 7.49 -7.21
C GLY A 94 -12.33 7.93 -5.99
N ILE A 95 -12.05 7.02 -5.06
CA ILE A 95 -11.15 7.29 -3.92
C ILE A 95 -9.68 7.49 -4.35
N ILE A 96 -9.29 7.05 -5.57
CA ILE A 96 -7.95 7.24 -6.13
C ILE A 96 -7.79 8.59 -6.82
N GLU A 97 -8.82 9.10 -7.52
CA GLU A 97 -8.70 10.35 -8.29
C GLU A 97 -8.21 11.52 -7.42
N ASP A 98 -8.57 11.56 -6.13
CA ASP A 98 -8.08 12.59 -5.19
C ASP A 98 -6.67 12.36 -4.61
N LYS A 99 -6.00 11.23 -4.89
CA LYS A 99 -4.75 10.83 -4.20
C LYS A 99 -3.55 10.57 -5.10
N TYR A 100 -3.75 10.42 -6.40
CA TYR A 100 -2.71 10.04 -7.36
C TYR A 100 -2.77 10.78 -8.71
N LEU A 101 -3.84 11.56 -8.97
CA LEU A 101 -3.81 12.69 -9.92
C LEU A 101 -3.48 13.98 -9.15
#